data_AF-A0A2M9GFR4-F1
#
_entry.id   AF-A0A2M9GFR4-F1
#
_cell.length_a   1.000
_cell.length_b   1.000
_cell.length_c   1.000
_cell.angle_alpha   90.00
_cell.angle_beta   90.00
_cell.angle_gamma   90.00
#
_symmetry.space_group_name_H-M   'P 1'
#
loop_
_entity.id
_entity.type
_entity.pdbx_description
1 polymer ?
#
loop_
_entity_poly.entity_id
_entity_poly.type
_entity_poly.pdbx_seq_one_letter_code
_entity_poly.pdbx_strand_id
1 'polypeptide(L)'
;MTISVSYDSGLGSITVNEYLSAWALGFATAGHGSSNTGGFSNGSLSGDQYATHGANSSDYAFIADSDTSNGLHYVFNPTLPASSNQNHFLWGELDNVQLGTGLGGGGGSDFSLTDFKVAFNGLDLSAASDAGRVGNEVQSVIYGLMQGNTSALETVLTDLLGSIGEGLNSTFDDIAAAVASHAASPAATDVALVGVQDVAQDWALAA
;
A
#
# COMPACT_ATOMS: atom_id res chain seq x y z
N MET A 1 -3.18 -1.77 -15.43
CA MET A 1 -3.88 -3.02 -15.02
C MET A 1 -5.24 -2.67 -14.39
N THR A 2 -6.04 -3.65 -13.96
CA THR A 2 -7.26 -3.41 -13.16
C THR A 2 -6.93 -3.63 -11.68
N ILE A 3 -7.41 -2.73 -10.82
CA ILE A 3 -7.25 -2.83 -9.36
C ILE A 3 -7.83 -4.16 -8.84
N SER A 4 -7.13 -4.76 -7.86
CA SER A 4 -7.70 -5.82 -7.03
C SER A 4 -7.48 -5.50 -5.55
N VAL A 5 -8.44 -5.89 -4.72
CA VAL A 5 -8.41 -5.61 -3.28
C VAL A 5 -8.53 -6.93 -2.52
N SER A 6 -7.54 -7.19 -1.66
CA SER A 6 -7.59 -8.31 -0.70
C SER A 6 -7.81 -7.72 0.68
N TYR A 7 -8.72 -8.29 1.48
CA TYR A 7 -9.06 -7.76 2.79
C TYR A 7 -9.38 -8.86 3.80
N ASP A 8 -9.17 -8.56 5.07
CA ASP A 8 -9.63 -9.36 6.19
C ASP A 8 -11.16 -9.41 6.21
N SER A 9 -11.73 -10.62 6.32
CA SER A 9 -13.18 -10.85 6.24
C SER A 9 -14.02 -9.98 7.19
N GLY A 10 -13.46 -9.56 8.33
CA GLY A 10 -14.14 -8.66 9.28
C GLY A 10 -14.35 -7.23 8.76
N LEU A 11 -13.70 -6.86 7.65
CA LEU A 11 -13.84 -5.56 7.00
C LEU A 11 -14.89 -5.51 5.90
N GLY A 12 -15.53 -6.63 5.54
CA GLY A 12 -16.40 -6.71 4.35
C GLY A 12 -17.46 -5.60 4.25
N SER A 13 -18.11 -5.27 5.37
CA SER A 13 -19.14 -4.21 5.44
C SER A 13 -18.59 -2.80 5.71
N ILE A 14 -17.28 -2.64 5.85
CA ILE A 14 -16.63 -1.35 6.10
C ILE A 14 -16.30 -0.70 4.76
N THR A 15 -16.49 0.61 4.66
CA THR A 15 -16.11 1.35 3.45
C THR A 15 -14.60 1.60 3.42
N VAL A 16 -14.05 1.75 2.20
CA VAL A 16 -12.62 2.05 2.02
C VAL A 16 -12.23 3.33 2.78
N ASN A 17 -13.04 4.37 2.70
CA ASN A 17 -12.82 5.64 3.39
C ASN A 17 -12.81 5.49 4.92
N GLU A 18 -13.79 4.78 5.49
CA GLU A 18 -13.82 4.52 6.93
C GLU A 18 -12.58 3.76 7.39
N TYR A 19 -12.17 2.74 6.63
CA TYR A 19 -10.97 1.98 6.96
C TYR A 19 -9.69 2.82 6.85
N LEU A 20 -9.48 3.57 5.76
CA LEU A 20 -8.30 4.42 5.58
C LEU A 20 -8.22 5.52 6.64
N SER A 21 -9.35 6.12 6.98
CA SER A 21 -9.45 7.10 8.08
C SER A 21 -9.07 6.48 9.42
N ALA A 22 -9.59 5.29 9.74
CA ALA A 22 -9.27 4.58 10.97
C ALA A 22 -7.80 4.14 11.02
N TRP A 23 -7.28 3.63 9.90
CA TRP A 23 -5.87 3.25 9.76
C TRP A 23 -4.96 4.46 9.95
N ALA A 24 -5.26 5.61 9.35
CA ALA A 24 -4.46 6.83 9.51
C ALA A 24 -4.40 7.30 10.97
N LEU A 25 -5.53 7.24 11.69
CA LEU A 25 -5.59 7.53 13.12
C LEU A 25 -4.79 6.53 13.94
N GLY A 26 -4.89 5.23 13.61
CA GLY A 26 -4.16 4.15 14.26
C GLY A 26 -2.66 4.22 14.02
N PHE A 27 -2.24 4.49 12.78
CA PHE A 27 -0.85 4.67 12.36
C PHE A 27 -0.15 5.73 13.19
N ALA A 28 -0.84 6.80 13.58
CA ALA A 28 -0.34 7.78 14.54
C ALA A 28 1.13 8.16 14.25
N THR A 29 1.35 8.89 13.15
CA THR A 29 2.70 9.09 12.59
C THR A 29 3.75 9.49 13.64
N ALA A 30 4.92 8.87 13.56
CA ALA A 30 6.10 9.27 14.32
C ALA A 30 6.76 10.54 13.74
N GLY A 31 6.26 11.04 12.60
CA GLY A 31 6.97 11.94 11.70
C GLY A 31 8.13 11.23 10.98
N HIS A 32 8.46 11.66 9.77
CA HIS A 32 9.61 11.09 9.05
C HIS A 32 10.91 11.85 9.35
N GLY A 33 11.94 11.12 9.78
CA GLY A 33 13.23 11.67 10.17
C GLY A 33 14.25 10.59 10.48
N SER A 34 15.41 10.97 11.04
CA SER A 34 16.55 10.05 11.26
C SER A 34 16.26 8.86 12.19
N SER A 35 15.23 8.94 13.04
CA SER A 35 14.81 7.84 13.92
C SER A 35 13.61 7.03 13.39
N ASN A 36 12.96 7.50 12.31
CA ASN A 36 11.71 6.95 11.78
C ASN A 36 11.81 6.86 10.24
N THR A 37 12.84 6.15 9.77
CA THR A 37 13.17 6.09 8.34
C THR A 37 12.35 5.09 7.56
N GLY A 38 11.78 4.09 8.24
CA GLY A 38 11.40 2.82 7.61
C GLY A 38 12.62 2.09 7.06
N GLY A 39 12.39 1.16 6.14
CA GLY A 39 13.44 0.44 5.44
C GLY A 39 12.97 -0.20 4.15
N PHE A 40 13.94 -0.56 3.31
CA PHE A 40 13.71 -1.37 2.12
C PHE A 40 13.98 -2.85 2.42
N SER A 41 13.32 -3.76 1.69
CA SER A 41 13.47 -5.20 1.89
C SER A 41 14.91 -5.66 1.63
N ASN A 42 15.48 -5.27 0.48
CA ASN A 42 16.71 -5.87 -0.07
C ASN A 42 17.90 -4.89 -0.21
N GLY A 43 17.77 -3.66 0.30
CA GLY A 43 18.82 -2.64 0.17
C GLY A 43 18.68 -1.49 1.17
N SER A 44 19.60 -0.52 1.11
CA SER A 44 19.58 0.64 2.00
C SER A 44 18.77 1.82 1.45
N LEU A 45 18.75 1.98 0.13
CA LEU A 45 18.08 3.08 -0.58
C LEU A 45 17.26 2.56 -1.77
N SER A 46 17.08 1.26 -1.89
CA SER A 46 16.22 0.64 -2.89
C SER A 46 15.84 -0.77 -2.47
N GLY A 47 14.75 -1.27 -3.03
CA GLY A 47 14.28 -2.63 -2.84
C GLY A 47 12.96 -2.85 -3.55
N ASP A 48 12.49 -4.08 -3.47
CA ASP A 48 11.19 -4.51 -4.01
C ASP A 48 10.08 -3.89 -3.14
N GLN A 49 10.33 -3.80 -1.83
CA GLN A 49 9.40 -3.22 -0.86
C GLN A 49 10.04 -2.09 -0.06
N TYR A 50 9.21 -1.13 0.33
CA TYR A 50 9.47 -0.16 1.40
C TYR A 50 8.41 -0.31 2.50
N ALA A 51 8.83 -0.36 3.76
CA ALA A 51 7.89 -0.46 4.87
C ALA A 51 8.30 0.42 6.05
N THR A 52 7.30 0.85 6.82
CA THR A 52 7.48 1.50 8.11
C THR A 52 6.27 1.26 9.00
N HIS A 53 6.44 1.53 10.29
CA HIS A 53 5.40 1.49 11.30
C HIS A 53 5.07 2.90 11.82
N GLY A 54 4.00 2.98 12.60
CA GLY A 54 3.55 4.16 13.32
C GLY A 54 4.48 4.63 14.44
N ALA A 55 4.05 5.59 15.26
CA ALA A 55 4.80 5.98 16.46
C ALA A 55 5.03 4.81 17.43
N ASN A 56 5.94 4.96 18.40
CA ASN A 56 6.37 3.89 19.34
C ASN A 56 5.25 3.16 20.11
N SER A 57 4.02 3.70 20.14
CA SER A 57 2.84 3.07 20.77
C SER A 57 1.79 2.61 19.77
N SER A 58 2.12 2.57 18.48
CA SER A 58 1.27 2.14 17.40
C SER A 58 1.88 0.91 16.72
N ASP A 59 1.11 -0.17 16.70
CA ASP A 59 1.49 -1.39 15.99
C ASP A 59 1.14 -1.31 14.49
N TYR A 60 0.45 -0.25 14.05
CA TYR A 60 0.03 -0.09 12.67
C TYR A 60 1.24 0.14 11.77
N ALA A 61 1.17 -0.44 10.58
CA ALA A 61 2.21 -0.37 9.59
C ALA A 61 1.64 -0.43 8.18
N PHE A 62 2.49 -0.09 7.22
CA PHE A 62 2.23 -0.36 5.81
C PHE A 62 3.46 -0.95 5.13
N ILE A 63 3.19 -1.66 4.04
CA ILE A 63 4.20 -2.15 3.10
C ILE A 63 3.80 -1.61 1.72
N ALA A 64 4.67 -0.82 1.12
CA ALA A 64 4.61 -0.42 -0.28
C ALA A 64 5.49 -1.39 -1.09
N ASP A 65 4.96 -1.93 -2.16
CA ASP A 65 5.55 -3.06 -2.89
C ASP A 65 5.52 -2.83 -4.39
N SER A 66 6.56 -3.32 -5.06
CA SER A 66 6.77 -3.29 -6.50
C SER A 66 6.70 -4.72 -7.04
N ASP A 67 6.00 -4.90 -8.15
CA ASP A 67 6.07 -6.15 -8.91
C ASP A 67 7.38 -6.30 -9.69
N THR A 68 8.19 -5.24 -9.73
CA THR A 68 9.50 -5.19 -10.34
C THR A 68 10.59 -5.37 -9.29
N SER A 69 11.49 -6.34 -9.51
CA SER A 69 12.61 -6.55 -8.59
C SER A 69 13.47 -5.28 -8.47
N ASN A 70 13.70 -4.86 -7.23
CA ASN A 70 14.33 -3.60 -6.86
C ASN A 70 13.65 -2.37 -7.49
N GLY A 71 12.33 -2.39 -7.63
CA GLY A 71 11.55 -1.39 -8.34
C GLY A 71 11.28 -0.10 -7.56
N LEU A 72 11.49 -0.05 -6.25
CA LEU A 72 11.39 1.18 -5.46
C LEU A 72 12.78 1.70 -5.09
N HIS A 73 12.94 3.02 -5.17
CA HIS A 73 14.21 3.69 -4.95
C HIS A 73 14.03 4.98 -4.17
N TYR A 74 15.01 5.31 -3.32
CA TYR A 74 15.08 6.56 -2.59
C TYR A 74 16.32 7.37 -2.98
N VAL A 75 16.12 8.64 -3.31
CA VAL A 75 17.20 9.57 -3.60
C VAL A 75 17.56 10.35 -2.35
N PHE A 76 18.79 10.16 -1.89
CA PHE A 76 19.44 11.01 -0.91
C PHE A 76 20.72 11.62 -1.51
N ASN A 77 20.71 12.94 -1.69
CA ASN A 77 21.87 13.68 -2.17
C ASN A 77 22.33 14.69 -1.10
N PRO A 78 23.43 14.43 -0.36
CA PRO A 78 23.90 15.33 0.69
C PRO A 78 24.45 16.66 0.16
N THR A 79 24.66 16.81 -1.15
CA THR A 79 25.11 18.08 -1.74
C THR A 79 23.94 19.02 -2.04
N LEU A 80 22.69 18.55 -1.93
CA LEU A 80 21.49 19.35 -2.12
C LEU A 80 20.85 19.69 -0.77
N PRO A 81 20.24 20.88 -0.61
CA PRO A 81 19.43 21.18 0.56
C PRO A 81 18.32 20.13 0.72
N ALA A 82 17.94 19.81 1.97
CA ALA A 82 16.83 18.90 2.22
C ALA A 82 15.51 19.38 1.57
N SER A 83 15.33 20.71 1.49
CA SER A 83 14.20 21.36 0.81
C SER A 83 14.23 21.30 -0.72
N SER A 84 15.33 20.83 -1.35
CA SER A 84 15.40 20.69 -2.81
C SER A 84 14.42 19.64 -3.32
N ASN A 85 13.67 19.93 -4.39
CA ASN A 85 12.77 18.95 -5.02
C ASN A 85 13.48 17.67 -5.48
N GLN A 86 14.77 17.79 -5.80
CA GLN A 86 15.61 16.68 -6.27
C GLN A 86 16.35 15.96 -5.12
N ASN A 87 15.89 16.10 -3.88
CA ASN A 87 16.47 15.43 -2.72
C ASN A 87 15.36 14.78 -1.88
N HIS A 88 15.68 13.72 -1.14
CA HIS A 88 14.74 13.01 -0.25
C HIS A 88 13.41 12.66 -0.93
N PHE A 89 13.47 11.91 -2.04
CA PHE A 89 12.27 11.48 -2.76
C PHE A 89 12.36 10.02 -3.19
N LEU A 90 11.20 9.37 -3.26
CA LEU A 90 10.99 8.02 -3.73
C LEU A 90 10.60 8.04 -5.21
N TRP A 91 11.08 7.08 -5.97
CA TRP A 91 10.73 6.89 -7.38
C TRP A 91 10.76 5.39 -7.72
N GLY A 92 10.37 5.08 -8.96
CA GLY A 92 10.28 3.71 -9.47
C GLY A 92 8.84 3.28 -9.65
N GLU A 93 8.53 2.02 -9.35
CA GLU A 93 7.24 1.38 -9.60
C GLU A 93 6.56 0.99 -8.28
N LEU A 94 5.36 1.50 -8.03
CA LEU A 94 4.51 1.13 -6.89
C LEU A 94 3.26 0.43 -7.41
N ASP A 95 3.18 -0.88 -7.17
CA ASP A 95 2.06 -1.71 -7.61
C ASP A 95 1.09 -2.04 -6.48
N ASN A 96 1.60 -2.23 -5.26
CA ASN A 96 0.79 -2.69 -4.14
C ASN A 96 1.05 -1.88 -2.85
N VAL A 97 -0.02 -1.60 -2.11
CA VAL A 97 0.04 -1.08 -0.74
C VAL A 97 -0.74 -2.01 0.18
N GLN A 98 -0.04 -2.56 1.16
CA GLN A 98 -0.61 -3.38 2.23
C GLN A 98 -0.68 -2.60 3.54
N LEU A 99 -1.78 -2.73 4.26
CA LEU A 99 -2.07 -2.06 5.52
C LEU A 99 -2.46 -3.10 6.58
N GLY A 100 -2.00 -2.89 7.81
CA GLY A 100 -2.27 -3.80 8.93
C GLY A 100 -1.44 -3.43 10.16
N THR A 101 -1.16 -4.42 11.01
CA THR A 101 -0.33 -4.23 12.21
C THR A 101 0.75 -5.29 12.36
N GLY A 102 1.74 -5.01 13.22
CA GLY A 102 2.81 -5.93 13.57
C GLY A 102 3.80 -6.17 12.42
N LEU A 103 4.47 -5.09 11.98
CA LEU A 103 5.50 -5.16 10.94
C LEU A 103 6.66 -6.07 11.36
N GLY A 104 6.98 -7.04 10.51
CA GLY A 104 8.12 -7.94 10.63
C GLY A 104 8.86 -8.11 9.30
N GLY A 105 9.91 -8.93 9.29
CA GLY A 105 10.75 -9.13 8.12
C GLY A 105 11.75 -7.99 7.90
N GLY A 106 12.14 -7.78 6.64
CA GLY A 106 13.19 -6.82 6.25
C GLY A 106 14.62 -7.32 6.51
N GLY A 107 15.61 -6.48 6.19
CA GLY A 107 17.02 -6.82 6.41
C GLY A 107 17.59 -7.84 5.41
N GLY A 108 17.08 -7.85 4.19
CA GLY A 108 17.45 -8.78 3.12
C GLY A 108 16.36 -9.80 2.78
N SER A 109 15.17 -9.66 3.36
CA SER A 109 13.97 -10.44 3.03
C SER A 109 12.76 -9.53 2.91
N ASP A 110 11.69 -10.07 2.35
CA ASP A 110 10.40 -9.38 2.27
C ASP A 110 9.86 -9.04 3.67
N PHE A 111 9.09 -7.96 3.72
CA PHE A 111 8.34 -7.55 4.89
C PHE A 111 7.04 -8.35 5.01
N SER A 112 6.51 -8.40 6.23
CA SER A 112 5.23 -9.03 6.53
C SER A 112 4.47 -8.24 7.59
N LEU A 113 3.15 -8.38 7.60
CA LEU A 113 2.28 -7.89 8.66
C LEU A 113 1.76 -9.08 9.47
N THR A 114 1.96 -9.06 10.79
CA THR A 114 1.45 -10.11 11.69
C THR A 114 -0.08 -10.16 11.67
N ASP A 115 -0.71 -8.99 11.57
CA ASP A 115 -2.15 -8.84 11.39
C ASP A 115 -2.43 -8.00 10.14
N PHE A 116 -2.39 -8.67 9.00
CA PHE A 116 -2.79 -8.11 7.71
C PHE A 116 -4.27 -7.71 7.73
N LYS A 117 -4.61 -6.58 7.09
CA LYS A 117 -5.99 -6.10 7.01
C LYS A 117 -6.46 -5.81 5.60
N VAL A 118 -5.68 -5.12 4.78
CA VAL A 118 -6.04 -4.86 3.39
C VAL A 118 -4.80 -4.71 2.51
N ALA A 119 -4.91 -5.13 1.25
CA ALA A 119 -3.97 -4.85 0.18
C ALA A 119 -4.73 -4.25 -1.01
N PHE A 120 -4.21 -3.14 -1.54
CA PHE A 120 -4.63 -2.57 -2.81
C PHE A 120 -3.55 -2.88 -3.85
N ASN A 121 -3.84 -3.77 -4.79
CA ASN A 121 -2.89 -4.26 -5.79
C ASN A 121 -3.28 -3.77 -7.18
N GLY A 122 -2.30 -3.63 -8.08
CA GLY A 122 -2.53 -3.08 -9.41
C GLY A 122 -2.68 -1.56 -9.38
N LEU A 123 -1.98 -0.88 -8.47
CA LEU A 123 -1.89 0.58 -8.43
C LEU A 123 -1.19 1.13 -9.68
N ASP A 124 -0.25 0.36 -10.25
CA ASP A 124 0.40 0.63 -11.54
C ASP A 124 0.98 2.06 -11.64
N LEU A 125 1.56 2.54 -10.52
CA LEU A 125 2.12 3.89 -10.42
C LEU A 125 3.61 3.86 -10.75
N SER A 126 4.04 4.75 -11.64
CA SER A 126 5.45 4.87 -12.03
C SER A 126 5.96 6.30 -11.83
N ALA A 127 7.23 6.42 -11.46
CA ALA A 127 7.93 7.69 -11.35
C ALA A 127 9.37 7.58 -11.85
N ALA A 128 9.75 8.47 -12.76
CA ALA A 128 11.12 8.52 -13.29
C ALA A 128 12.14 8.93 -12.23
N SER A 129 13.39 8.48 -12.40
CA SER A 129 14.50 8.74 -11.46
C SER A 129 14.84 10.22 -11.23
N ASP A 130 14.38 11.12 -12.11
CA ASP A 130 14.58 12.55 -12.05
C ASP A 130 13.30 13.34 -11.75
N ALA A 131 12.17 12.66 -11.48
CA ALA A 131 10.86 13.28 -11.22
C ALA A 131 10.86 14.25 -10.01
N GLY A 132 11.72 13.99 -9.02
CA GLY A 132 11.73 14.73 -7.77
C GLY A 132 10.45 14.48 -6.94
N ARG A 133 10.13 15.38 -6.02
CA ARG A 133 8.97 15.22 -5.12
C ARG A 133 7.63 15.69 -5.72
N VAL A 134 7.65 16.84 -6.39
CA VAL A 134 6.43 17.50 -6.88
C VAL A 134 5.95 16.83 -8.16
N GLY A 135 4.67 16.43 -8.19
CA GLY A 135 4.08 15.75 -9.35
C GLY A 135 4.46 14.28 -9.48
N ASN A 136 5.04 13.69 -8.43
CA ASN A 136 5.43 12.29 -8.36
C ASN A 136 4.44 11.53 -7.46
N GLU A 137 3.64 10.65 -8.04
CA GLU A 137 2.58 9.92 -7.35
C GLU A 137 3.14 8.84 -6.42
N VAL A 138 4.19 8.12 -6.84
CA VAL A 138 4.90 7.13 -5.99
C VAL A 138 5.39 7.80 -4.70
N GLN A 139 6.07 8.95 -4.82
CA GLN A 139 6.47 9.75 -3.67
C GLN A 139 5.27 10.21 -2.86
N SER A 140 4.23 10.73 -3.49
CA SER A 140 3.09 11.34 -2.79
C SER A 140 2.31 10.31 -1.98
N VAL A 141 2.10 9.10 -2.52
CA VAL A 141 1.44 7.99 -1.84
C VAL A 141 2.28 7.52 -0.67
N ILE A 142 3.53 7.09 -0.91
CA ILE A 142 4.35 6.49 0.15
C ILE A 142 4.65 7.51 1.25
N TYR A 143 5.06 8.73 0.88
CA TYR A 143 5.33 9.78 1.86
C TYR A 143 4.08 10.25 2.58
N GLY A 144 2.91 10.27 1.92
CA GLY A 144 1.64 10.53 2.58
C GLY A 144 1.36 9.50 3.69
N LEU A 145 1.49 8.22 3.37
CA LEU A 145 1.30 7.12 4.33
C LEU A 145 2.26 7.23 5.52
N MET A 146 3.53 7.57 5.29
CA MET A 146 4.52 7.81 6.36
C MET A 146 4.10 8.94 7.31
N GLN A 147 3.32 9.90 6.81
CA GLN A 147 2.78 11.01 7.60
C GLN A 147 1.40 10.70 8.21
N GLY A 148 0.91 9.46 8.09
CA GLY A 148 -0.46 9.11 8.50
C GLY A 148 -1.52 9.87 7.71
N ASN A 149 -1.25 10.16 6.43
CA ASN A 149 -2.16 10.86 5.53
C ASN A 149 -2.42 10.01 4.28
N THR A 150 -3.64 9.53 4.14
CA THR A 150 -4.08 8.64 3.05
C THR A 150 -4.57 9.38 1.81
N SER A 151 -4.64 10.71 1.78
CA SER A 151 -5.31 11.45 0.70
C SER A 151 -4.71 11.22 -0.70
N ALA A 152 -3.40 11.02 -0.80
CA ALA A 152 -2.77 10.68 -2.07
C ALA A 152 -3.17 9.27 -2.55
N LEU A 153 -3.20 8.29 -1.65
CA LEU A 153 -3.68 6.94 -1.94
C LEU A 153 -5.17 6.96 -2.31
N GLU A 154 -6.00 7.70 -1.57
CA GLU A 154 -7.43 7.87 -1.84
C GLU A 154 -7.70 8.46 -3.23
N THR A 155 -6.85 9.39 -3.69
CA THR A 155 -6.95 9.97 -5.04
C THR A 155 -6.74 8.88 -6.09
N VAL A 156 -5.66 8.10 -5.96
CA VAL A 156 -5.36 6.97 -6.87
C VAL A 156 -6.49 5.94 -6.85
N LEU A 157 -6.95 5.56 -5.66
CA LEU A 157 -8.04 4.59 -5.50
C LEU A 157 -9.36 5.10 -6.06
N THR A 158 -9.65 6.40 -6.00
CA THR A 158 -10.87 6.97 -6.60
C THR A 158 -10.92 6.72 -8.10
N ASP A 159 -9.81 6.95 -8.80
CA ASP A 159 -9.74 6.74 -10.25
C ASP A 159 -9.82 5.23 -10.59
N LEU A 160 -9.09 4.40 -9.85
CA LEU A 160 -9.04 2.96 -10.08
C LEU A 160 -10.38 2.27 -9.78
N LEU A 161 -11.00 2.56 -8.64
CA LEU A 161 -12.32 2.02 -8.27
C LEU A 161 -13.42 2.58 -9.19
N GLY A 162 -13.30 3.85 -9.60
CA GLY A 162 -14.22 4.47 -10.55
C GLY A 162 -14.30 3.71 -11.88
N SER A 163 -13.18 3.11 -12.32
CA SER A 163 -13.14 2.29 -13.55
C SER A 163 -14.02 1.03 -13.49
N ILE A 164 -14.27 0.51 -12.28
CA ILE A 164 -15.13 -0.65 -12.03
C ILE A 164 -16.53 -0.25 -11.53
N GLY A 165 -16.84 1.05 -11.48
CA GLY A 165 -18.13 1.58 -11.03
C GLY A 165 -18.26 1.75 -9.51
N GLU A 166 -17.17 1.61 -8.77
CA GLU A 166 -17.12 1.73 -7.31
C GLU A 166 -16.44 3.02 -6.88
N GLY A 167 -16.41 3.29 -5.57
CA GLY A 167 -15.69 4.43 -5.02
C GLY A 167 -15.29 4.22 -3.57
N LEU A 168 -14.71 5.26 -2.95
CA LEU A 168 -14.20 5.16 -1.57
C LEU A 168 -15.30 4.93 -0.51
N ASN A 169 -16.56 5.23 -0.85
CA ASN A 169 -17.72 4.98 0.01
C ASN A 169 -18.37 3.61 -0.24
N SER A 170 -17.84 2.81 -1.17
CA SER A 170 -18.23 1.42 -1.36
C SER A 170 -17.63 0.56 -0.27
N THR A 171 -18.35 -0.49 0.13
CA THR A 171 -17.82 -1.49 1.07
C THR A 171 -16.80 -2.39 0.39
N PHE A 172 -15.94 -3.04 1.16
CA PHE A 172 -15.01 -4.02 0.60
C PHE A 172 -15.73 -5.19 -0.10
N ASP A 173 -16.89 -5.63 0.42
CA ASP A 173 -17.71 -6.66 -0.23
C ASP A 173 -18.29 -6.18 -1.58
N ASP A 174 -18.74 -4.93 -1.67
CA ASP A 174 -19.22 -4.35 -2.94
C ASP A 174 -18.10 -4.30 -3.98
N ILE A 175 -16.90 -3.86 -3.57
CA ILE A 175 -15.72 -3.82 -4.44
C ILE A 175 -15.33 -5.23 -4.90
N ALA A 176 -15.33 -6.21 -4.00
CA ALA A 176 -15.02 -7.59 -4.35
C ALA A 176 -16.01 -8.15 -5.39
N ALA A 177 -17.30 -7.85 -5.22
CA ALA A 177 -18.33 -8.23 -6.18
C ALA A 177 -18.14 -7.51 -7.53
N ALA A 178 -17.81 -6.22 -7.51
CA ALA A 178 -17.55 -5.44 -8.71
C ALA A 178 -16.33 -5.97 -9.49
N VAL A 179 -15.20 -6.24 -8.83
CA VAL A 179 -14.01 -6.83 -9.46
C VAL A 179 -14.34 -8.19 -10.09
N ALA A 180 -15.05 -9.06 -9.37
CA ALA A 180 -15.47 -10.36 -9.91
C ALA A 180 -16.37 -10.21 -11.15
N SER A 181 -17.29 -9.24 -11.14
CA SER A 181 -18.17 -8.95 -12.28
C SER A 181 -17.40 -8.37 -13.48
N HIS A 182 -16.40 -7.52 -13.22
CA HIS A 182 -15.57 -6.90 -14.25
C HIS A 182 -14.68 -7.93 -14.94
N ALA A 183 -14.09 -8.83 -14.16
CA ALA A 183 -13.29 -9.96 -14.67
C ALA A 183 -14.12 -10.95 -15.51
N ALA A 184 -15.41 -11.11 -15.20
CA ALA A 184 -16.32 -11.97 -15.96
C ALA A 184 -16.85 -11.33 -17.26
N SER A 185 -16.57 -10.03 -17.49
CA SER A 185 -17.00 -9.34 -18.70
C SER A 185 -16.16 -9.79 -19.91
N PRO A 186 -16.78 -10.13 -21.07
CA PRO A 186 -16.07 -10.66 -22.25
C PRO A 186 -15.08 -9.68 -22.91
N ALA A 187 -14.95 -8.46 -22.38
CA ALA A 187 -13.97 -7.45 -22.79
C ALA A 187 -12.71 -7.41 -21.90
N ALA A 188 -12.67 -8.14 -20.77
CA ALA A 188 -11.53 -8.16 -19.85
C ALA A 188 -10.66 -9.39 -20.10
N THR A 189 -9.58 -9.23 -20.86
CA THR A 189 -8.46 -10.18 -20.86
C THR A 189 -7.53 -9.84 -19.70
N ASP A 190 -7.39 -10.77 -18.76
CA ASP A 190 -6.46 -10.80 -17.61
C ASP A 190 -6.88 -10.03 -16.35
N VAL A 191 -7.67 -10.70 -15.47
CA VAL A 191 -7.74 -10.36 -14.04
C VAL A 191 -7.73 -11.66 -13.22
N ALA A 192 -6.75 -11.81 -12.33
CA ALA A 192 -6.68 -12.94 -11.39
C ALA A 192 -7.45 -12.61 -10.10
N LEU A 193 -8.41 -13.47 -9.77
CA LEU A 193 -9.22 -13.40 -8.55
C LEU A 193 -8.41 -14.00 -7.38
N VAL A 194 -8.01 -13.19 -6.39
CA VAL A 194 -7.51 -13.70 -5.10
C VAL A 194 -8.54 -13.32 -4.02
N GLY A 195 -9.32 -14.33 -3.62
CA GLY A 195 -10.39 -14.20 -2.64
C GLY A 195 -9.91 -13.97 -1.20
N VAL A 196 -10.88 -13.67 -0.35
CA VAL A 196 -10.80 -13.56 1.12
C VAL A 196 -9.79 -14.54 1.70
N GLN A 197 -8.77 -14.04 2.41
CA GLN A 197 -7.96 -14.90 3.27
C GLN A 197 -8.82 -15.31 4.46
N ASP A 198 -9.54 -16.42 4.30
CA ASP A 198 -10.18 -17.11 5.42
C ASP A 198 -9.06 -17.57 6.37
N VAL A 199 -8.92 -16.90 7.51
CA VAL A 199 -8.07 -17.37 8.61
C VAL A 199 -8.59 -18.76 8.96
N ALA A 200 -7.78 -19.77 8.71
CA ALA A 200 -8.09 -21.18 8.86
C ALA A 200 -9.11 -21.42 9.99
N GLN A 201 -10.35 -21.78 9.61
CA GLN A 201 -11.29 -22.43 10.50
C GLN A 201 -10.66 -23.79 10.84
N ASP A 202 -9.82 -23.77 11.87
CA ASP A 202 -9.18 -24.94 12.44
C ASP A 202 -10.24 -26.00 12.71
N TRP A 203 -9.97 -27.19 12.19
CA TRP A 203 -10.91 -28.27 11.97
C TRP A 203 -11.44 -28.85 13.29
N ALA A 204 -12.46 -28.19 13.85
CA ALA A 204 -13.38 -28.86 14.75
C ALA A 204 -14.23 -29.88 13.97
N LEU A 205 -13.70 -31.11 13.85
CA LEU A 205 -14.36 -32.44 13.90
C LEU A 205 -13.74 -33.43 12.91
N ALA A 206 -13.02 -34.42 13.42
CA ALA A 206 -13.47 -35.81 13.37
C ALA A 206 -12.69 -36.67 14.37
N ALA A 207 -13.48 -37.26 15.29
CA ALA A 207 -13.31 -38.50 16.07
C ALA A 207 -11.95 -39.21 16.14
#